data_AF-A0A931M630-F1
#
_entry.id   AF-A0A931M630-F1
#
_cell.length_a   1.000
_cell.length_b   1.000
_cell.length_c   1.000
_cell.angle_alpha   90.00
_cell.angle_beta   90.00
_cell.angle_gamma   90.00
#
_symmetry.space_group_name_H-M   'P 1'
#
loop_
_entity.id
_entity.type
_entity.pdbx_description
1 polymer ?
#
loop_
_entity_poly.entity_id
_entity_poly.type
_entity_poly.pdbx_seq_one_letter_code
_entity_poly.pdbx_strand_id
1 'polypeptide(L)'
;MRTVKSIAVIALMLTAGATISLAQEKKEENHHVGEAGMGPHKGTIQEADPYHVEILIKEGKAHFYLLDGDAKPIKNKGVTGKAIFQFADKTSATVTLTAEGDDGFMANNDKTSSYTSCVATFTVNGKSVSAKFKAAKSVAKTYTCSMHPEVTSDKQGKCPKCGMDLVEKKEEHHHSEGDHKH
;
A
#
# COMPACT_ATOMS: atom_id res chain seq x y z
N MET A 1 36.78 0.84 14.22
CA MET A 1 36.23 0.75 12.85
C MET A 1 34.93 1.55 12.84
N ARG A 2 34.96 2.77 12.30
CA ARG A 2 33.83 3.72 12.31
C ARG A 2 33.34 3.92 10.88
N THR A 3 32.02 3.97 10.80
CA THR A 3 31.13 4.00 9.64
C THR A 3 31.41 5.14 8.65
N VAL A 4 31.51 4.81 7.37
CA VAL A 4 31.49 5.76 6.26
C VAL A 4 30.03 6.00 5.83
N LYS A 5 29.54 7.20 6.14
CA LYS A 5 28.34 7.81 5.53
C LYS A 5 28.79 8.51 4.26
N SER A 6 28.37 8.02 3.10
CA SER A 6 28.51 8.77 1.83
C SER A 6 27.16 9.40 1.50
N ILE A 7 27.08 10.71 1.72
CA ILE A 7 26.04 11.60 1.19
C ILE A 7 26.60 12.14 -0.11
N ALA A 8 25.93 11.89 -1.24
CA ALA A 8 26.21 12.56 -2.50
C ALA A 8 24.96 13.33 -2.92
N VAL A 9 25.09 14.65 -2.94
CA VAL A 9 24.18 15.64 -3.52
C VAL A 9 25.03 16.53 -4.42
N ILE A 10 24.41 17.11 -5.45
CA ILE A 10 24.85 18.18 -6.37
C ILE A 10 25.18 17.64 -7.79
N ALA A 11 24.77 18.24 -8.91
CA ALA A 11 23.64 19.06 -9.35
C ALA A 11 23.86 19.35 -10.86
N LEU A 12 22.76 19.42 -11.63
CA LEU A 12 22.50 20.30 -12.77
C LEU A 12 23.57 20.57 -13.86
N MET A 13 23.31 20.12 -15.10
CA MET A 13 23.82 20.73 -16.34
C MET A 13 22.65 20.94 -17.31
N LEU A 14 22.45 22.19 -17.74
CA LEU A 14 21.33 22.70 -18.52
C LEU A 14 21.54 22.50 -20.04
N THR A 15 20.56 21.86 -20.66
CA THR A 15 19.87 22.09 -21.96
C THR A 15 20.61 22.58 -23.22
N ALA A 16 20.36 21.87 -24.33
CA ALA A 16 19.98 22.46 -25.62
C ALA A 16 18.91 21.57 -26.27
N GLY A 17 17.76 22.16 -26.63
CA GLY A 17 16.56 21.46 -27.08
C GLY A 17 16.46 21.24 -28.58
N ALA A 18 15.64 20.27 -28.96
CA ALA A 18 14.94 20.20 -30.24
C ALA A 18 13.48 19.86 -29.95
N THR A 19 12.58 20.75 -30.37
CA THR A 19 11.13 20.70 -30.15
C THR A 19 10.44 19.94 -31.28
N ILE A 20 9.52 19.02 -30.94
CA ILE A 20 8.27 18.63 -31.63
C ILE A 20 7.47 17.89 -30.54
N SER A 21 6.49 18.53 -29.90
CA SER A 21 5.06 18.60 -30.27
C SER A 21 4.22 17.48 -29.63
N LEU A 22 3.12 17.93 -29.01
CA LEU A 22 1.97 17.23 -28.44
C LEU A 22 2.16 16.53 -27.08
N ALA A 23 1.84 17.32 -26.06
CA ALA A 23 0.86 17.00 -25.03
C ALA A 23 0.88 15.58 -24.46
N GLN A 24 1.43 15.46 -23.25
CA GLN A 24 0.70 14.92 -22.12
C GLN A 24 1.47 15.32 -20.84
N GLU A 25 1.19 16.52 -20.33
CA GLU A 25 1.07 16.64 -18.88
C GLU A 25 -0.02 15.64 -18.48
N LYS A 26 0.36 14.44 -18.02
CA LYS A 26 -0.55 13.69 -17.18
C LYS A 26 -0.65 14.48 -15.89
N LYS A 27 -1.58 15.44 -15.92
CA LYS A 27 -2.34 15.91 -14.77
C LYS A 27 -2.48 14.70 -13.85
N GLU A 28 -1.87 14.76 -12.67
CA GLU A 28 -2.22 13.87 -11.56
C GLU A 28 -3.63 14.29 -11.14
N GLU A 29 -4.58 14.02 -12.03
CA GLU A 29 -5.99 14.19 -11.80
C GLU A 29 -6.29 13.14 -10.75
N ASN A 30 -6.69 13.61 -9.57
CA ASN A 30 -7.37 12.79 -8.58
C ASN A 30 -8.60 12.20 -9.26
N HIS A 31 -8.41 11.09 -9.98
CA HIS A 31 -9.47 10.15 -10.21
C HIS A 31 -9.85 9.67 -8.83
N HIS A 32 -10.97 10.23 -8.37
CA HIS A 32 -11.82 9.63 -7.36
C HIS A 32 -11.84 8.13 -7.67
N VAL A 33 -11.23 7.35 -6.78
CA VAL A 33 -11.34 5.89 -6.83
C VAL A 33 -12.81 5.62 -6.53
N GLY A 34 -13.60 5.45 -7.58
CA GLY A 34 -14.92 4.86 -7.52
C GLY A 34 -14.79 3.54 -6.76
N GLU A 35 -15.79 3.27 -5.92
CA GLU A 35 -15.91 2.15 -5.00
C GLU A 35 -14.94 0.99 -5.30
N ALA A 36 -13.93 0.85 -4.44
CA ALA A 36 -12.82 -0.08 -4.61
C ALA A 36 -13.34 -1.50 -4.89
N GLY A 37 -13.26 -1.91 -6.17
CA GLY A 37 -13.47 -3.29 -6.56
C GLY A 37 -12.45 -4.16 -5.85
N MET A 38 -12.90 -4.94 -4.88
CA MET A 38 -12.07 -5.95 -4.22
C MET A 38 -11.54 -6.90 -5.29
N GLY A 39 -10.22 -7.02 -5.41
CA GLY A 39 -9.60 -7.91 -6.38
C GLY A 39 -9.87 -9.39 -6.11
N PRO A 40 -9.39 -10.30 -6.97
CA PRO A 40 -9.57 -11.75 -6.79
C PRO A 40 -9.11 -12.27 -5.42
N HIS A 41 -8.13 -11.58 -4.80
CA HIS A 41 -7.60 -11.90 -3.48
C HIS A 41 -8.12 -10.97 -2.38
N LYS A 42 -9.17 -10.18 -2.66
CA LYS A 42 -9.81 -9.21 -1.77
C LYS A 42 -8.90 -8.03 -1.38
N GLY A 43 -7.86 -7.78 -2.17
CA GLY A 43 -6.96 -6.64 -2.08
C GLY A 43 -7.43 -5.45 -2.91
N THR A 44 -6.62 -4.39 -2.87
CA THR A 44 -6.82 -3.18 -3.68
C THR A 44 -6.08 -3.33 -5.00
N ILE A 45 -6.77 -3.09 -6.12
CA ILE A 45 -6.18 -3.13 -7.46
C ILE A 45 -5.69 -1.73 -7.87
N GLN A 46 -4.56 -1.69 -8.56
CA GLN A 46 -4.05 -0.53 -9.29
C GLN A 46 -3.73 -0.92 -10.74
N GLU A 47 -4.04 -0.03 -11.67
CA GLU A 47 -3.73 -0.20 -13.10
C GLU A 47 -2.22 -0.14 -13.35
N ALA A 48 -1.75 -0.99 -14.27
CA ALA A 48 -0.36 -1.09 -14.71
C ALA A 48 -0.31 -1.56 -16.17
N ASP A 49 -0.90 -0.76 -17.07
CA ASP A 49 -1.15 -1.08 -18.50
C ASP A 49 -0.06 -1.95 -19.18
N PRO A 50 -0.41 -3.10 -19.78
CA PRO A 50 -1.75 -3.70 -19.92
C PRO A 50 -2.18 -4.58 -18.74
N TYR A 51 -1.44 -4.54 -17.64
CA TYR A 51 -1.66 -5.37 -16.46
C TYR A 51 -2.42 -4.60 -15.38
N HIS A 52 -2.79 -5.33 -14.33
CA HIS A 52 -3.14 -4.75 -13.05
C HIS A 52 -2.27 -5.36 -11.96
N VAL A 53 -2.16 -4.66 -10.83
CA VAL A 53 -1.51 -5.21 -9.64
C VAL A 53 -2.45 -5.04 -8.46
N GLU A 54 -2.69 -6.15 -7.76
CA GLU A 54 -3.44 -6.17 -6.51
C GLU A 54 -2.47 -6.15 -5.33
N ILE A 55 -2.78 -5.39 -4.28
CA ILE A 55 -2.10 -5.44 -2.98
C ILE A 55 -3.07 -5.84 -1.88
N LEU A 56 -2.65 -6.79 -1.04
CA LEU A 56 -3.36 -7.23 0.16
C LEU A 56 -2.41 -7.15 1.36
N ILE A 57 -2.83 -6.46 2.42
CA ILE A 57 -2.10 -6.49 3.70
C ILE A 57 -2.70 -7.59 4.57
N LYS A 58 -1.93 -8.63 4.87
CA LYS A 58 -2.33 -9.76 5.71
C LYS A 58 -1.20 -10.06 6.70
N GLU A 59 -1.55 -10.23 7.98
CA GLU A 59 -0.58 -10.56 9.05
C GLU A 59 0.63 -9.61 9.11
N GLY A 60 0.41 -8.32 8.81
CA GLY A 60 1.46 -7.29 8.82
C GLY A 60 2.39 -7.29 7.60
N LYS A 61 2.14 -8.16 6.61
CA LYS A 61 2.93 -8.29 5.39
C LYS A 61 2.11 -7.81 4.19
N ALA A 62 2.79 -7.30 3.16
CA ALA A 62 2.17 -7.02 1.88
C ALA A 62 2.32 -8.22 0.96
N HIS A 63 1.17 -8.68 0.47
CA HIS A 63 1.03 -9.66 -0.58
C HIS A 63 0.62 -8.91 -1.85
N PHE A 64 1.26 -9.25 -2.95
CA PHE A 64 0.98 -8.69 -4.26
C PHE A 64 0.60 -9.79 -5.23
N TYR A 65 -0.29 -9.45 -6.15
CA TYR A 65 -0.71 -10.34 -7.22
C TYR A 65 -0.68 -9.56 -8.52
N LEU A 66 -0.03 -10.14 -9.53
CA LEU A 66 -0.02 -9.59 -10.87
C LEU A 66 -1.24 -10.14 -11.62
N LEU A 67 -2.01 -9.25 -12.24
CA LEU A 67 -3.21 -9.61 -12.98
C LEU A 67 -3.08 -9.18 -14.45
N ASP A 68 -3.78 -9.86 -15.35
CA ASP A 68 -3.87 -9.48 -16.76
C ASP A 68 -4.81 -8.28 -16.99
N GLY A 69 -5.04 -7.92 -18.25
CA GLY A 69 -5.93 -6.83 -18.64
C GLY A 69 -7.41 -7.06 -18.28
N ASP A 70 -7.81 -8.29 -18.00
CA ASP A 70 -9.15 -8.66 -17.51
C ASP A 70 -9.19 -8.80 -15.98
N ALA A 71 -8.14 -8.36 -15.27
CA ALA A 71 -7.94 -8.54 -13.83
C ALA A 71 -7.93 -10.01 -13.36
N LYS A 72 -7.50 -10.95 -14.22
CA LYS A 72 -7.32 -12.37 -13.85
C LYS A 72 -5.90 -12.62 -13.34
N PRO A 73 -5.71 -13.47 -12.31
CA PRO A 73 -4.38 -13.72 -11.76
C PRO A 73 -3.41 -14.36 -12.76
N ILE A 74 -2.19 -13.84 -12.78
CA ILE A 74 -1.05 -14.38 -13.54
C ILE A 74 -0.17 -15.20 -12.60
N LYS A 75 0.22 -16.40 -13.04
CA LYS A 75 1.11 -17.28 -12.26
C LYS A 75 2.45 -16.60 -11.97
N ASN A 76 2.98 -16.84 -10.77
CA ASN A 76 4.22 -16.20 -10.32
C ASN A 76 5.50 -16.80 -10.95
N LYS A 77 5.37 -17.96 -11.62
CA LYS A 77 6.50 -18.65 -12.23
C LYS A 77 7.15 -17.82 -13.34
N GLY A 78 8.46 -17.56 -13.21
CA GLY A 78 9.23 -16.79 -14.18
C GLY A 78 9.05 -15.27 -14.07
N VAL A 79 8.30 -14.82 -13.06
CA VAL A 79 8.12 -13.41 -12.73
C VAL A 79 8.96 -13.11 -11.50
N THR A 80 9.66 -11.97 -11.53
CA THR A 80 10.38 -11.45 -10.35
C THR A 80 9.83 -10.09 -10.01
N GLY A 81 10.08 -9.60 -8.80
CA GLY A 81 9.64 -8.26 -8.45
C GLY A 81 10.34 -7.65 -7.25
N LYS A 82 10.16 -6.35 -7.12
CA LYS A 82 10.62 -5.54 -5.98
C LYS A 82 9.52 -4.58 -5.59
N ALA A 83 9.41 -4.30 -4.30
CA ALA A 83 8.54 -3.25 -3.78
C ALA A 83 9.38 -2.18 -3.08
N ILE A 84 9.08 -0.92 -3.36
CA ILE A 84 9.66 0.23 -2.67
C ILE A 84 8.57 0.81 -1.77
N PHE A 85 8.75 0.69 -0.46
CA PHE A 85 7.88 1.27 0.54
C PHE A 85 8.44 2.62 0.99
N GLN A 86 7.60 3.63 1.03
CA GLN A 86 7.87 4.94 1.62
C GLN A 86 7.09 5.06 2.93
N PHE A 87 7.70 5.68 3.94
CA PHE A 87 7.13 5.80 5.27
C PHE A 87 6.92 7.27 5.67
N ALA A 88 6.18 7.50 6.76
CA ALA A 88 5.86 8.85 7.24
C ALA A 88 7.11 9.65 7.66
N ASP A 89 8.16 8.98 8.12
CA ASP A 89 9.46 9.58 8.46
C ASP A 89 10.30 9.94 7.22
N LYS A 90 9.72 9.82 6.02
CA LYS A 90 10.35 10.03 4.71
C LYS A 90 11.46 9.04 4.37
N THR A 91 11.67 8.00 5.17
CA THR A 91 12.56 6.91 4.80
C THR A 91 11.89 5.98 3.79
N SER A 92 12.70 5.18 3.11
CA SER A 92 12.23 4.16 2.17
C SER A 92 12.92 2.82 2.40
N ALA A 93 12.21 1.74 2.14
CA ALA A 93 12.76 0.39 2.11
C ALA A 93 12.50 -0.25 0.74
N THR A 94 13.55 -0.83 0.15
CA THR A 94 13.42 -1.68 -1.04
C THR A 94 13.41 -3.13 -0.60
N VAL A 95 12.37 -3.86 -0.97
CA VAL A 95 12.15 -5.27 -0.62
C VAL A 95 12.06 -6.08 -1.90
N THR A 96 12.86 -7.14 -2.00
CA THR A 96 12.70 -8.11 -3.09
C THR A 96 11.50 -9.00 -2.78
N LEU A 97 10.60 -9.14 -3.74
CA LEU A 97 9.40 -9.94 -3.59
C LEU A 97 9.73 -11.42 -3.67
N THR A 98 9.16 -12.21 -2.76
CA THR A 98 9.30 -13.66 -2.72
C THR A 98 8.01 -14.31 -3.20
N ALA A 99 8.08 -15.25 -4.13
CA ALA A 99 6.90 -15.97 -4.59
C ALA A 99 6.22 -16.73 -3.44
N GLU A 100 4.89 -16.71 -3.42
CA GLU A 100 4.05 -17.40 -2.44
C GLU A 100 2.84 -18.01 -3.17
N GLY A 101 2.56 -19.30 -2.95
CA GLY A 101 1.51 -20.00 -3.68
C GLY A 101 1.75 -20.03 -5.19
N ASP A 102 0.66 -20.05 -5.97
CA ASP A 102 0.72 -20.18 -7.43
C ASP A 102 0.89 -18.84 -8.18
N ASP A 103 0.41 -17.73 -7.60
CA ASP A 103 0.30 -16.41 -8.23
C ASP A 103 0.67 -15.23 -7.30
N GLY A 104 0.94 -15.51 -6.03
CA GLY A 104 1.27 -14.50 -5.03
C GLY A 104 2.75 -14.14 -4.95
N PHE A 105 3.00 -12.94 -4.43
CA PHE A 105 4.31 -12.40 -4.11
C PHE A 105 4.29 -11.68 -2.76
N MET A 106 5.16 -12.04 -1.84
CA MET A 106 5.23 -11.46 -0.51
C MET A 106 6.43 -10.50 -0.37
N ALA A 107 6.20 -9.33 0.21
CA ALA A 107 7.25 -8.46 0.73
C ALA A 107 7.48 -8.71 2.23
N ASN A 108 8.66 -9.22 2.59
CA ASN A 108 9.03 -9.41 3.98
C ASN A 108 9.70 -8.15 4.55
N ASN A 109 8.93 -7.32 5.25
CA ASN A 109 9.44 -6.14 5.96
C ASN A 109 8.51 -5.80 7.14
N ASP A 110 9.07 -5.69 8.34
CA ASP A 110 8.32 -5.47 9.59
C ASP A 110 7.57 -4.12 9.62
N LYS A 111 7.96 -3.16 8.77
CA LYS A 111 7.31 -1.86 8.64
C LYS A 111 6.22 -1.83 7.56
N THR A 112 5.94 -2.95 6.89
CA THR A 112 5.02 -2.98 5.75
C THR A 112 3.59 -2.56 6.09
N SER A 113 3.17 -2.66 7.36
CA SER A 113 1.86 -2.17 7.80
C SER A 113 1.77 -0.64 7.97
N SER A 114 2.90 0.08 8.00
CA SER A 114 2.96 1.53 8.28
C SER A 114 3.47 2.37 7.10
N TYR A 115 3.56 1.79 5.91
CA TYR A 115 3.88 2.53 4.69
C TYR A 115 2.84 3.63 4.42
N THR A 116 3.25 4.69 3.73
CA THR A 116 2.38 5.76 3.23
C THR A 116 2.16 5.61 1.72
N SER A 117 3.20 5.18 1.00
CA SER A 117 3.12 4.82 -0.42
C SER A 117 4.01 3.62 -0.73
N CYS A 118 3.57 2.78 -1.65
CA CYS A 118 4.31 1.62 -2.13
C CYS A 118 4.35 1.66 -3.65
N VAL A 119 5.50 1.38 -4.25
CA VAL A 119 5.61 1.09 -5.68
C VAL A 119 6.07 -0.35 -5.84
N ALA A 120 5.21 -1.19 -6.38
CA ALA A 120 5.58 -2.55 -6.77
C ALA A 120 6.05 -2.53 -8.23
N THR A 121 7.14 -3.23 -8.53
CA THR A 121 7.66 -3.41 -9.89
C THR A 121 7.93 -4.88 -10.12
N PHE A 122 7.30 -5.44 -11.14
CA PHE A 122 7.46 -6.81 -11.60
C PHE A 122 8.26 -6.83 -12.90
N THR A 123 8.98 -7.92 -13.13
CA THR A 123 9.58 -8.24 -14.43
C THR A 123 8.93 -9.50 -14.97
N VAL A 124 8.22 -9.36 -16.09
CA VAL A 124 7.45 -10.40 -16.75
C VAL A 124 8.01 -10.57 -18.15
N ASN A 125 8.59 -11.74 -18.46
CA ASN A 125 9.23 -11.98 -19.76
C ASN A 125 10.25 -10.88 -20.16
N GLY A 126 10.98 -10.36 -19.17
CA GLY A 126 11.96 -9.27 -19.36
C GLY A 126 11.37 -7.85 -19.45
N LYS A 127 10.04 -7.69 -19.41
CA LYS A 127 9.37 -6.38 -19.40
C LYS A 127 9.02 -5.95 -17.98
N SER A 128 9.24 -4.68 -17.66
CA SER A 128 8.89 -4.12 -16.36
C SER A 128 7.43 -3.64 -16.31
N VAL A 129 6.74 -3.99 -15.22
CA VAL A 129 5.36 -3.59 -14.93
C VAL A 129 5.36 -2.97 -13.54
N SER A 130 4.86 -1.74 -13.39
CA SER A 130 4.89 -1.04 -12.10
C SER A 130 3.52 -0.50 -11.73
N ALA A 131 3.17 -0.62 -10.46
CA ALA A 131 1.94 -0.08 -9.88
C ALA A 131 2.25 0.69 -8.59
N LYS A 132 1.58 1.83 -8.41
CA LYS A 132 1.73 2.68 -7.23
C LYS A 132 0.49 2.59 -6.36
N PHE A 133 0.73 2.32 -5.09
CA PHE A 133 -0.28 2.23 -4.05
C PHE A 133 -0.06 3.36 -3.05
N LYS A 134 -1.17 3.96 -2.61
CA LYS A 134 -1.21 4.71 -1.36
C LYS A 134 -1.71 3.76 -0.28
N ALA A 135 -1.17 3.85 0.92
CA ALA A 135 -1.72 3.06 2.01
C ALA A 135 -3.19 3.43 2.17
N ALA A 136 -4.06 2.42 2.10
CA ALA A 136 -5.40 2.57 2.64
C ALA A 136 -5.20 2.95 4.10
N LYS A 137 -5.73 4.11 4.51
CA LYS A 137 -5.65 4.60 5.89
C LYS A 137 -6.04 3.44 6.78
N SER A 138 -5.06 2.78 7.40
CA SER A 138 -5.33 1.74 8.38
C SER A 138 -5.94 2.51 9.54
N VAL A 139 -7.27 2.57 9.58
CA VAL A 139 -7.98 2.93 10.80
C VAL A 139 -7.41 1.93 11.80
N ALA A 140 -6.65 2.42 12.77
CA ALA A 140 -6.15 1.58 13.83
C ALA A 140 -7.40 0.94 14.43
N LYS A 141 -7.58 -0.35 14.20
CA LYS A 141 -8.76 -1.06 14.66
C LYS A 141 -8.61 -1.19 16.15
N THR A 142 -9.19 -0.26 16.90
CA THR A 142 -9.29 -0.38 18.34
C THR A 142 -10.41 -1.37 18.64
N TYR A 143 -10.13 -2.38 19.44
CA TYR A 143 -11.10 -3.32 19.97
C TYR A 143 -11.44 -2.93 21.41
N THR A 144 -12.70 -3.02 21.80
CA THR A 144 -13.19 -2.66 23.14
C THR A 144 -14.08 -3.75 23.71
N CYS A 145 -14.14 -3.89 25.03
CA CYS A 145 -15.11 -4.79 25.65
C CYS A 145 -16.48 -4.11 25.77
N SER A 146 -17.55 -4.77 25.34
CA SER A 146 -18.92 -4.23 25.45
C SER A 146 -19.37 -3.98 26.89
N MET A 147 -18.82 -4.72 27.87
CA MET A 147 -19.13 -4.55 29.29
C MET A 147 -18.14 -3.66 30.04
N HIS A 148 -16.94 -3.49 29.49
CA HIS A 148 -15.86 -2.70 30.09
C HIS A 148 -15.27 -1.78 29.01
N PRO A 149 -15.95 -0.68 28.66
CA PRO A 149 -15.52 0.23 27.58
C PRO A 149 -14.14 0.86 27.82
N GLU A 150 -13.65 0.86 29.06
CA GLU A 150 -12.31 1.27 29.43
C GLU A 150 -11.21 0.27 28.99
N VAL A 151 -11.58 -0.97 28.68
CA VAL A 151 -10.66 -1.99 28.16
C VAL A 151 -10.59 -1.86 26.66
N THR A 152 -9.47 -1.34 26.16
CA THR A 152 -9.18 -1.21 24.73
C THR A 152 -7.93 -1.99 24.33
N SER A 153 -7.85 -2.39 23.07
CA SER A 153 -6.73 -3.16 22.52
C SER A 153 -6.59 -2.89 21.02
N ASP A 154 -5.38 -2.88 20.50
CA ASP A 154 -5.14 -2.79 19.04
C ASP A 154 -5.30 -4.15 18.33
N LYS A 155 -5.65 -5.19 19.10
CA LYS A 155 -5.78 -6.58 18.64
C LYS A 155 -7.06 -7.21 19.17
N GLN A 156 -7.60 -8.17 18.41
CA GLN A 156 -8.64 -9.07 18.89
C GLN A 156 -8.15 -9.86 20.12
N GLY A 157 -9.07 -10.19 21.03
CA GLY A 157 -8.73 -10.93 22.24
C GLY A 157 -9.92 -11.03 23.19
N LYS A 158 -9.64 -11.52 24.40
CA LYS A 158 -10.62 -11.59 25.49
C LYS A 158 -10.37 -10.47 26.50
N CYS A 159 -11.46 -9.92 27.03
CA CYS A 159 -11.41 -8.93 28.10
C CYS A 159 -10.85 -9.56 29.38
N PRO A 160 -9.80 -9.00 30.00
CA PRO A 160 -9.21 -9.56 31.21
C PRO A 160 -10.12 -9.42 32.44
N LYS A 161 -11.15 -8.58 32.37
CA LYS A 161 -12.09 -8.37 33.49
C LYS A 161 -13.24 -9.38 33.50
N CYS A 162 -13.79 -9.71 32.33
CA CYS A 162 -14.99 -10.56 32.24
C CYS A 162 -14.85 -11.78 31.32
N GLY A 163 -13.73 -11.92 30.60
CA GLY A 163 -13.47 -13.04 29.70
C GLY A 163 -14.22 -13.01 28.36
N MET A 164 -15.08 -12.00 28.11
CA MET A 164 -15.80 -11.86 26.84
C MET A 164 -14.87 -11.38 25.71
N ASP A 165 -15.25 -11.65 24.46
CA ASP A 165 -14.55 -11.13 23.27
C ASP A 165 -14.53 -9.60 23.22
N LEU A 166 -13.38 -9.04 22.84
CA LEU A 166 -13.26 -7.64 22.47
C LEU A 166 -13.85 -7.44 21.07
N VAL A 167 -14.69 -6.41 20.92
CA VAL A 167 -15.37 -6.07 19.66
C VAL A 167 -14.72 -4.86 19.01
N GLU A 168 -14.68 -4.81 17.68
CA GLU A 168 -14.09 -3.69 16.93
C GLU A 168 -14.87 -2.40 17.18
N LYS A 169 -14.18 -1.38 17.71
CA LYS A 169 -14.68 -0.01 17.88
C LYS A 169 -14.60 0.68 16.52
N LYS A 170 -15.75 0.96 15.93
CA LYS A 170 -15.82 1.83 14.75
C LYS A 170 -15.49 3.25 15.21
N GLU A 171 -14.45 3.86 14.64
CA GLU A 171 -14.20 5.29 14.83
C GLU A 171 -15.29 6.07 14.07
N GLU A 172 -16.17 6.73 14.82
CA GLU A 172 -17.09 7.71 14.24
C GLU A 172 -16.27 8.94 13.82
N HIS A 173 -16.18 9.14 12.51
CA HIS A 173 -15.73 10.40 11.94
C HIS A 173 -16.69 11.51 12.39
N HIS A 174 -16.30 12.26 13.42
CA HIS A 174 -16.94 13.54 13.75
C HIS A 174 -16.79 14.48 12.55
N HIS A 175 -17.84 14.60 11.74
CA HIS A 175 -18.08 15.80 10.96
C HIS A 175 -18.31 16.94 11.95
N SER A 176 -17.31 17.79 12.08
CA SER A 176 -17.47 19.13 12.64
C SER A 176 -18.27 19.96 11.64
N GLU A 177 -19.59 19.95 11.73
CA GLU A 177 -20.40 21.07 11.24
C GLU A 177 -20.45 22.11 12.35
N GLY A 178 -19.88 23.28 12.04
CA GLY A 178 -19.75 24.39 12.95
C GLY A 178 -21.10 25.03 13.30
N ASP A 179 -21.12 25.60 14.50
CA ASP A 179 -22.08 26.57 15.00
C ASP A 179 -22.64 27.50 13.91
N HIS A 180 -23.97 27.58 13.80
CA HIS A 180 -24.62 28.86 13.55
C HIS A 180 -25.89 29.02 14.39
N LYS A 181 -25.80 30.04 15.24
CA LYS A 181 -26.76 30.59 16.19
C LYS A 181 -27.90 31.35 15.49
N HIS A 182 -29.15 31.11 15.86
CA HIS A 182 -30.14 32.16 16.16
C HIS A 182 -31.31 31.60 16.98
#